data_AF-A0A094ENT0-F1
#
_entry.id   AF-A0A094ENT0-F1
#
_cell.length_a   1.000
_cell.length_b   1.000
_cell.length_c   1.000
_cell.angle_alpha   90.00
_cell.angle_beta   90.00
_cell.angle_gamma   90.00
#
_symmetry.space_group_name_H-M   'P 1'
#
loop_
_entity.id
_entity.type
_entity.pdbx_description
1 polymer ?
#
loop_
_entity_poly.entity_id
_entity_poly.type
_entity_poly.pdbx_seq_one_letter_code
_entity_poly.pdbx_strand_id
1 'polypeptide(L)'
;MIVCISGALSIIYCIFGLWLLNRFGRVKPLIVSAVGCGLSLLVNAVLSQYYVASDERQTSNENALRAMVAMNFVFFFWFSFSCIISWVYPAKIFPIEIRAKGNSISTLTNWCLNLLFAQTAPIALERMGFKFFYFLFAFNVIATLCYAFFYPETKGKTLEKMDELFRDQLVPHALEDPAGAEAAINEKMCYLSHVDDAK
;
A
#
# COMPACT_ATOMS: atom_id res chain seq x y z
N MET A 1 25.33 3.78 7.48
CA MET A 1 24.85 3.92 8.87
C MET A 1 23.35 4.19 8.94
N ILE A 2 22.82 5.24 8.28
CA ILE A 2 21.38 5.57 8.31
C ILE A 2 20.49 4.40 7.86
N VAL A 3 20.86 3.70 6.78
CA VAL A 3 20.10 2.56 6.23
C VAL A 3 19.95 1.42 7.24
N CYS A 4 20.98 1.14 8.04
CA CYS A 4 20.94 0.07 9.05
C CYS A 4 19.99 0.44 10.19
N ILE A 5 20.02 1.72 10.62
CA ILE A 5 19.15 2.24 11.68
C ILE A 5 17.68 2.22 11.20
N SER A 6 17.41 2.69 9.98
CA SER A 6 16.06 2.63 9.41
C SER A 6 15.57 1.19 9.25
N GLY A 7 16.45 0.25 8.88
CA GLY A 7 16.11 -1.16 8.79
C GLY A 7 15.71 -1.77 10.14
N ALA A 8 16.49 -1.53 11.19
CA ALA A 8 16.17 -2.01 12.54
C ALA A 8 14.86 -1.40 13.08
N LEU A 9 14.67 -0.09 12.88
CA LEU A 9 13.44 0.61 13.27
C LEU A 9 12.21 0.11 12.50
N SER A 10 12.37 -0.22 11.22
CA SER A 10 11.27 -0.74 10.39
C SER A 10 10.67 -2.02 10.97
N ILE A 11 11.49 -2.90 11.56
CA ILE A 11 10.98 -4.13 12.21
C ILE A 11 10.09 -3.77 13.40
N ILE A 12 10.53 -2.82 14.23
CA ILE A 12 9.77 -2.35 15.40
C ILE A 12 8.47 -1.69 14.96
N TYR A 13 8.51 -0.84 13.93
CA TYR A 13 7.34 -0.18 13.37
C TYR A 13 6.35 -1.17 12.78
N CYS A 14 6.82 -2.23 12.11
CA CYS A 14 5.95 -3.28 11.59
C CYS A 14 5.25 -4.07 12.70
N ILE A 15 5.95 -4.41 13.78
CA ILE A 15 5.35 -5.09 14.95
C ILE A 15 4.26 -4.21 15.56
N PHE A 16 4.56 -2.94 15.78
CA PHE A 16 3.59 -1.97 16.28
C PHE A 16 2.40 -1.79 15.31
N GLY A 17 2.68 -1.77 14.00
CA GLY A 17 1.69 -1.70 12.94
C GLY A 17 0.72 -2.87 12.94
N LEU A 18 1.22 -4.10 13.06
CA LEU A 18 0.41 -5.30 13.17
C LEU A 18 -0.48 -5.28 14.41
N TRP A 19 0.07 -4.85 15.54
CA TRP A 19 -0.71 -4.72 16.78
C TRP A 19 -1.85 -3.70 16.64
N LEU A 20 -1.57 -2.52 16.06
CA LEU A 20 -2.56 -1.47 15.88
C LEU A 20 -3.66 -1.87 14.88
N LEU A 21 -3.29 -2.55 13.80
CA LEU A 21 -4.21 -3.05 12.79
C LEU A 21 -5.25 -4.03 13.35
N ASN A 22 -4.82 -4.91 14.25
CA ASN A 22 -5.72 -5.86 14.90
C ASN A 22 -6.74 -5.16 15.81
N ARG A 23 -6.40 -4.00 16.41
CA ARG A 23 -7.29 -3.26 17.31
C ARG A 23 -8.27 -2.35 16.56
N PHE A 24 -7.77 -1.51 15.65
CA PHE A 24 -8.55 -0.40 15.07
C PHE A 24 -9.23 -0.72 13.73
N GLY A 25 -8.88 -1.82 13.06
CA GLY A 25 -9.37 -2.14 11.72
C GLY A 25 -8.31 -1.87 10.65
N ARG A 26 -8.70 -1.90 9.37
CA ARG A 26 -7.74 -1.88 8.24
C ARG A 26 -7.74 -0.59 7.43
N VAL A 27 -8.90 0.02 7.17
CA VAL A 27 -8.98 1.22 6.30
C VAL A 27 -8.68 2.51 7.08
N LYS A 28 -9.17 2.66 8.31
CA LYS A 28 -8.87 3.82 9.16
C LYS A 28 -7.35 4.06 9.36
N PRO A 29 -6.53 3.06 9.73
CA PRO A 29 -5.08 3.27 9.83
C PRO A 29 -4.40 3.44 8.47
N LEU A 30 -5.01 3.02 7.35
CA LEU A 30 -4.51 3.32 6.00
C LEU A 30 -4.64 4.82 5.68
N ILE A 31 -5.79 5.40 5.99
CA ILE A 31 -6.05 6.84 5.77
C ILE A 31 -5.15 7.67 6.70
N VAL A 32 -5.08 7.32 7.99
CA VAL A 32 -4.23 8.03 8.96
C VAL A 32 -2.76 7.94 8.55
N SER A 33 -2.30 6.78 8.08
CA SER A 33 -0.92 6.64 7.63
C SER A 33 -0.64 7.41 6.34
N ALA A 34 -1.56 7.43 5.37
CA ALA A 34 -1.42 8.25 4.16
C ALA A 34 -1.34 9.75 4.47
N VAL A 35 -2.16 10.25 5.40
CA VAL A 35 -2.07 11.64 5.89
C VAL A 35 -0.75 11.89 6.60
N GLY A 36 -0.30 10.98 7.47
CA GLY A 36 0.98 11.10 8.19
C GLY A 36 2.20 11.11 7.24
N CYS A 37 2.17 10.27 6.19
CA CYS A 37 3.16 10.28 5.11
C CYS A 37 3.14 11.60 4.34
N GLY A 38 1.95 12.11 3.98
CA GLY A 38 1.81 13.41 3.34
C GLY A 38 2.39 14.55 4.19
N LEU A 39 1.97 14.65 5.46
CA LEU A 39 2.44 15.72 6.35
C LEU A 39 3.95 15.68 6.58
N SER A 40 4.55 14.50 6.75
CA SER A 40 6.01 14.38 6.90
C SER A 40 6.77 14.76 5.62
N LEU A 41 6.22 14.49 4.44
CA LEU A 41 6.77 14.98 3.16
C LEU A 41 6.61 16.49 2.99
N LEU A 42 5.48 17.06 3.44
CA LEU A 42 5.26 18.51 3.40
C LEU A 42 6.27 19.25 4.29
N VAL A 43 6.52 18.76 5.51
CA VAL A 43 7.52 19.34 6.41
C VAL A 43 8.91 19.26 5.76
N ASN A 44 9.28 18.13 5.16
CA ASN A 44 10.54 18.02 4.43
C ASN A 44 10.63 18.97 3.22
N ALA A 45 9.55 19.16 2.47
CA ALA A 45 9.51 20.09 1.34
C ALA A 45 9.75 21.54 1.79
N VAL A 46 9.08 21.96 2.85
CA VAL A 46 9.24 23.29 3.45
C VAL A 46 10.67 23.48 3.97
N LEU A 47 11.21 22.50 4.70
CA LEU A 47 12.56 22.58 5.24
C LEU A 47 13.62 22.63 4.13
N SER A 48 13.44 21.86 3.06
CA SER A 48 14.32 21.90 1.89
C SER A 48 14.25 23.25 1.16
N GLN A 49 13.07 23.87 1.04
CA GLN A 49 12.90 25.17 0.42
C GLN A 49 13.62 26.30 1.19
N TYR A 50 13.51 26.32 2.52
CA TYR A 50 14.04 27.42 3.34
C TYR A 50 15.50 27.25 3.77
N TYR A 51 16.01 26.02 3.84
CA TYR A 51 17.34 25.75 4.38
C TYR A 51 18.33 25.15 3.37
N VAL A 52 17.87 24.65 2.22
CA VAL A 52 18.73 24.05 1.19
C VAL A 52 18.76 24.87 -0.10
N ALA A 53 17.65 25.51 -0.49
CA ALA A 53 17.56 26.27 -1.74
C ALA A 53 17.92 27.77 -1.62
N SER A 54 18.05 28.30 -0.41
CA SER A 54 18.44 29.70 -0.18
C SER A 54 19.97 29.84 -0.25
N ASP A 55 20.48 30.08 -1.45
CA ASP A 55 21.90 30.25 -1.81
C ASP A 55 22.59 31.45 -1.10
N GLU A 56 21.86 32.29 -0.37
CA GLU A 56 22.39 33.52 0.25
C GLU A 56 22.79 33.40 1.73
N ARG A 57 22.57 32.27 2.41
CA ARG A 57 23.01 32.10 3.81
C ARG A 57 23.93 30.90 3.95
N GLN A 58 25.21 31.22 3.90
CA GLN A 58 26.39 30.40 4.19
C GLN A 58 26.46 29.92 5.66
N THR A 59 25.33 29.48 6.21
CA THR A 59 25.24 28.72 7.46
C THR A 59 24.36 27.52 7.17
N SER A 60 24.98 26.43 6.67
CA SER A 60 24.34 25.12 6.65
C SER A 60 23.90 24.81 8.07
N ASN A 61 22.61 25.02 8.34
CA ASN A 61 22.07 24.91 9.67
C ASN A 61 21.98 23.42 9.95
N GLU A 62 23.00 22.84 10.59
CA GLU A 62 23.08 21.39 10.85
C GLU A 62 21.81 20.87 11.54
N ASN A 63 21.17 21.74 12.33
CA ASN A 63 19.90 21.46 12.98
C ASN A 63 18.76 21.19 11.98
N ALA A 64 18.71 21.92 10.86
CA ALA A 64 17.72 21.70 9.80
C ALA A 64 17.96 20.37 9.07
N LEU A 65 19.22 20.03 8.80
CA LEU A 65 19.60 18.73 8.23
C LEU A 65 19.21 17.56 9.15
N ARG A 66 19.50 17.68 10.45
CA ARG A 66 19.09 16.68 11.47
C ARG A 66 17.57 16.56 11.56
N ALA A 67 16.84 17.67 11.46
CA ALA A 67 15.38 17.68 11.45
C ALA A 67 14.79 16.99 10.20
N MET A 68 15.37 17.18 9.00
CA MET A 68 14.95 16.45 7.81
C MET A 68 15.13 14.93 7.99
N VAL A 69 16.27 14.51 8.54
CA VAL A 69 16.52 13.08 8.82
C VAL A 69 15.52 12.54 9.85
N ALA A 70 15.22 13.29 10.90
CA ALA A 70 14.21 12.92 11.89
C ALA A 70 12.81 12.77 11.26
N MET A 71 12.41 13.71 10.40
CA MET A 71 11.13 13.63 9.69
C MET A 71 11.06 12.46 8.71
N ASN A 72 12.18 12.05 8.13
CA ASN A 72 12.24 10.85 7.31
C ASN A 72 12.00 9.56 8.13
N PHE A 73 12.44 9.50 9.39
CA PHE A 73 12.08 8.39 10.29
C PHE A 73 10.59 8.39 10.64
N VAL A 74 10.00 9.56 10.85
CA VAL A 74 8.55 9.70 11.06
C VAL A 74 7.77 9.27 9.81
N PHE A 75 8.25 9.62 8.61
CA PHE A 75 7.68 9.13 7.36
C PHE A 75 7.70 7.60 7.31
N PHE A 76 8.84 6.96 7.63
CA PHE A 76 8.92 5.49 7.64
C PHE A 76 7.97 4.84 8.65
N PHE A 77 7.79 5.44 9.83
CA PHE A 77 6.83 4.97 10.81
C PHE A 77 5.40 4.91 10.23
N TRP A 78 4.94 6.00 9.60
CA TRP A 78 3.63 6.02 8.95
C TRP A 78 3.56 5.06 7.76
N PHE A 79 4.60 5.03 6.95
CA PHE A 79 4.69 4.17 5.77
C PHE A 79 4.58 2.67 6.11
N SER A 80 5.13 2.24 7.25
CA SER A 80 5.02 0.84 7.71
C SER A 80 3.59 0.35 7.80
N PHE A 81 2.65 1.17 8.28
CA PHE A 81 1.23 0.79 8.35
C PHE A 81 0.64 0.60 6.95
N SER A 82 0.90 1.54 6.05
CA SER A 82 0.40 1.47 4.67
C SER A 82 0.95 0.25 3.94
N CYS A 83 2.23 -0.08 4.14
CA CYS A 83 2.89 -1.23 3.54
C CYS A 83 2.22 -2.55 3.96
N ILE A 84 1.98 -2.76 5.26
CA ILE A 84 1.32 -3.98 5.73
C ILE A 84 -0.07 -4.13 5.10
N ILE A 85 -0.84 -3.04 5.04
CA ILE A 85 -2.21 -3.07 4.52
C ILE A 85 -2.21 -3.34 3.01
N SER A 86 -1.29 -2.75 2.24
CA SER A 86 -1.25 -2.91 0.78
C SER A 86 -0.98 -4.34 0.33
N TRP A 87 -0.27 -5.15 1.12
CA TRP A 87 -0.02 -6.56 0.79
C TRP A 87 -1.16 -7.49 1.20
N VAL A 88 -1.90 -7.14 2.26
CA VAL A 88 -2.97 -8.00 2.80
C VAL A 88 -4.34 -7.66 2.20
N TYR A 89 -4.54 -6.43 1.72
CA TYR A 89 -5.83 -5.97 1.19
C TYR A 89 -6.23 -6.67 -0.13
N PRO A 90 -5.35 -6.82 -1.15
CA PRO A 90 -5.68 -7.53 -2.39
C PRO A 90 -6.10 -8.99 -2.13
N ALA A 91 -5.43 -9.67 -1.21
CA ALA A 91 -5.75 -11.05 -0.85
C ALA A 91 -7.15 -11.23 -0.23
N LYS A 92 -7.79 -10.14 0.23
CA LYS A 92 -9.14 -10.16 0.81
C LYS A 92 -10.23 -9.66 -0.11
N ILE A 93 -9.89 -8.88 -1.13
CA ILE A 93 -10.89 -8.30 -2.03
C ILE A 93 -11.27 -9.26 -3.15
N PHE A 94 -10.36 -10.16 -3.54
CA PHE A 94 -10.61 -11.11 -4.61
C PHE A 94 -11.29 -12.41 -4.12
N PRO A 95 -12.33 -12.88 -4.82
CA PRO A 95 -12.91 -14.20 -4.63
C PRO A 95 -11.85 -15.29 -4.79
N ILE A 96 -12.03 -16.43 -4.13
CA ILE A 96 -11.01 -17.50 -4.07
C ILE A 96 -10.56 -17.93 -5.47
N GLU A 97 -11.48 -18.01 -6.43
CA GLU A 97 -11.24 -18.49 -7.79
C GLU A 97 -10.29 -17.61 -8.60
N ILE A 98 -10.40 -16.28 -8.47
CA ILE A 98 -9.58 -15.32 -9.22
C ILE A 98 -8.46 -14.70 -8.39
N ARG A 99 -8.36 -15.04 -7.09
CA ARG A 99 -7.41 -14.43 -6.15
C ARG A 99 -5.96 -14.54 -6.60
N ALA A 100 -5.56 -15.70 -7.13
CA ALA A 100 -4.19 -15.89 -7.61
C ALA A 100 -3.85 -14.94 -8.76
N LYS A 101 -4.76 -14.78 -9.73
CA LYS A 101 -4.61 -13.86 -10.88
C LYS A 101 -4.68 -12.38 -10.43
N GLY A 102 -5.59 -12.03 -9.53
CA GLY A 102 -5.70 -10.67 -8.99
C GLY A 102 -4.46 -10.25 -8.20
N ASN A 103 -3.93 -11.14 -7.36
CA ASN A 103 -2.71 -10.88 -6.59
C ASN A 103 -1.46 -10.78 -7.49
N SER A 104 -1.36 -11.57 -8.56
CA SER A 104 -0.22 -11.48 -9.47
C SER A 104 -0.21 -10.16 -10.24
N ILE A 105 -1.38 -9.68 -10.70
CA ILE A 105 -1.51 -8.36 -11.33
C ILE A 105 -1.16 -7.25 -10.34
N SER A 106 -1.69 -7.30 -9.10
CA SER A 106 -1.35 -6.32 -8.06
C SER A 106 0.15 -6.26 -7.79
N THR A 107 0.81 -7.42 -7.75
CA THR A 107 2.26 -7.51 -7.51
C THR A 107 3.04 -6.98 -8.71
N LEU A 108 2.63 -7.33 -9.93
CA LEU A 108 3.22 -6.82 -11.17
C LEU A 108 3.14 -5.29 -11.21
N THR A 109 1.96 -4.71 -10.99
CA THR A 109 1.77 -3.25 -10.97
C THR A 109 2.65 -2.59 -9.90
N ASN A 110 2.78 -3.20 -8.72
CA ASN A 110 3.65 -2.68 -7.65
C ASN A 110 5.12 -2.62 -8.10
N TRP A 111 5.66 -3.70 -8.68
CA TRP A 111 7.04 -3.73 -9.15
C TRP A 111 7.28 -2.84 -10.37
N CYS A 112 6.34 -2.77 -11.30
CA CYS A 112 6.42 -1.87 -12.44
C CYS A 112 6.48 -0.39 -12.01
N LEU A 113 5.62 0.01 -11.07
CA LEU A 113 5.65 1.37 -10.51
C LEU A 113 6.93 1.61 -9.72
N ASN A 114 7.39 0.65 -8.94
CA ASN A 114 8.66 0.77 -8.21
C ASN A 114 9.84 1.00 -9.17
N LEU A 115 9.92 0.24 -10.26
CA LEU A 115 10.93 0.42 -11.30
C LEU A 115 10.84 1.80 -11.95
N LEU A 116 9.63 2.24 -12.29
CA LEU A 116 9.41 3.56 -12.87
C LEU A 116 9.88 4.67 -11.93
N PHE A 117 9.52 4.61 -10.65
CA PHE A 117 9.96 5.59 -9.64
C PHE A 117 11.47 5.52 -9.40
N ALA A 118 12.07 4.34 -9.38
CA ALA A 118 13.52 4.19 -9.19
C ALA A 118 14.32 4.87 -10.32
N GLN A 119 13.83 4.85 -11.55
CA GLN A 119 14.48 5.51 -12.69
C GLN A 119 14.15 7.00 -12.77
N THR A 120 12.91 7.40 -12.44
CA THR A 120 12.46 8.80 -12.61
C THR A 120 12.81 9.70 -11.41
N ALA A 121 12.83 9.17 -10.19
CA ALA A 121 13.14 9.93 -8.98
C ALA A 121 14.51 10.65 -9.01
N PRO A 122 15.64 10.03 -9.42
CA PRO A 122 16.92 10.75 -9.47
C PRO A 122 16.90 11.89 -10.49
N ILE A 123 16.31 11.66 -11.68
CA ILE A 123 16.18 12.68 -12.74
C ILE A 123 15.28 13.84 -12.26
N ALA A 124 14.20 13.51 -11.56
CA ALA A 124 13.27 14.50 -11.01
C ALA A 124 13.93 15.33 -9.89
N LEU A 125 14.72 14.71 -9.01
CA LEU A 125 15.46 15.40 -7.96
C LEU A 125 16.53 16.34 -8.53
N GLU A 126 17.25 15.93 -9.58
CA GLU A 126 18.26 16.77 -10.23
C GLU A 126 17.63 18.02 -10.89
N ARG A 127 16.48 17.87 -11.57
CA ARG A 127 15.85 18.97 -12.29
C ARG A 127 14.97 19.87 -11.43
N MET A 128 14.26 19.29 -10.46
CA MET A 128 13.22 20.00 -9.69
C MET A 128 13.61 20.25 -8.23
N GLY A 129 14.65 19.59 -7.71
CA GLY A 129 15.13 19.74 -6.34
C GLY A 129 14.00 19.60 -5.32
N PHE A 130 13.81 20.61 -4.48
CA PHE A 130 12.82 20.61 -3.40
C PHE A 130 11.37 20.50 -3.90
N LYS A 131 11.07 20.93 -5.14
CA LYS A 131 9.71 20.88 -5.71
C LYS A 131 9.21 19.44 -5.89
N PHE A 132 10.13 18.47 -6.01
CA PHE A 132 9.79 17.06 -6.08
C PHE A 132 9.07 16.57 -4.80
N PHE A 133 9.43 17.09 -3.63
CA PHE A 133 8.76 16.72 -2.37
C PHE A 133 7.31 17.23 -2.32
N TYR A 134 7.03 18.42 -2.87
CA TYR A 134 5.66 18.93 -3.01
C TYR A 134 4.82 18.08 -3.97
N PHE A 135 5.42 17.59 -5.06
CA PHE A 135 4.75 16.66 -5.97
C PHE A 135 4.36 15.36 -5.26
N LEU A 136 5.29 14.77 -4.48
CA LEU A 136 5.00 13.56 -3.69
C LEU A 136 3.94 13.80 -2.61
N PHE A 137 3.92 14.99 -2.00
CA PHE A 137 2.86 15.39 -1.07
C PHE A 137 1.50 15.41 -1.76
N ALA A 138 1.37 16.09 -2.91
CA ALA A 138 0.13 16.14 -3.66
C ALA A 138 -0.35 14.73 -4.07
N PHE A 139 0.56 13.87 -4.48
CA PHE A 139 0.25 12.47 -4.80
C PHE A 139 -0.29 11.70 -3.57
N ASN A 140 0.28 11.91 -2.38
CA ASN A 140 -0.22 11.31 -1.14
C ASN A 140 -1.60 11.84 -0.74
N VAL A 141 -1.89 13.12 -1.00
CA VAL A 141 -3.23 13.70 -0.74
C VAL A 141 -4.27 13.04 -1.66
N ILE A 142 -3.96 12.90 -2.95
CA ILE A 142 -4.84 12.21 -3.90
C ILE A 142 -5.04 10.75 -3.47
N ALA A 143 -3.97 10.04 -3.10
CA ALA A 143 -4.07 8.68 -2.60
C ALA A 143 -4.95 8.58 -1.34
N THR A 144 -4.83 9.53 -0.41
CA THR A 144 -5.67 9.62 0.79
C THR A 144 -7.15 9.77 0.43
N LEU A 145 -7.47 10.65 -0.52
CA LEU A 145 -8.85 10.82 -1.00
C LEU A 145 -9.35 9.52 -1.66
N CYS A 146 -8.51 8.87 -2.47
CA CYS A 146 -8.87 7.58 -3.07
C CYS A 146 -9.17 6.51 -2.01
N TYR A 147 -8.38 6.46 -0.93
CA TYR A 147 -8.64 5.53 0.18
C TYR A 147 -9.91 5.89 0.97
N ALA A 148 -10.25 7.17 1.08
CA ALA A 148 -11.47 7.58 1.77
C ALA A 148 -12.75 7.23 1.00
N PHE A 149 -12.73 7.35 -0.34
CA PHE A 149 -13.93 7.13 -1.17
C PHE A 149 -14.07 5.73 -1.75
N PHE A 150 -12.97 5.09 -2.18
CA PHE A 150 -13.04 3.83 -2.94
C PHE A 150 -12.76 2.58 -2.10
N TYR A 151 -12.22 2.69 -0.88
CA TYR A 151 -11.87 1.53 -0.06
C TYR A 151 -12.96 1.23 0.97
N PRO A 152 -13.82 0.21 0.74
CA PRO A 152 -14.81 -0.21 1.73
C PRO A 152 -14.13 -0.76 2.99
N GLU A 153 -14.68 -0.47 4.17
CA GLU A 153 -14.16 -1.01 5.43
C GLU A 153 -14.31 -2.54 5.48
N THR A 154 -13.17 -3.26 5.44
CA THR A 154 -13.12 -4.74 5.49
C THR A 154 -13.08 -5.33 6.91
N LYS A 155 -13.35 -4.54 7.95
CA LYS A 155 -13.27 -5.02 9.35
C LYS A 155 -14.52 -5.86 9.69
N GLY A 156 -14.31 -7.12 10.07
CA GLY A 156 -15.36 -7.99 10.62
C GLY A 156 -16.25 -8.70 9.60
N LYS A 157 -15.98 -8.58 8.29
CA LYS A 157 -16.64 -9.40 7.28
C LYS A 157 -15.82 -10.68 7.01
N THR A 158 -16.48 -11.84 7.11
CA THR A 158 -15.94 -13.11 6.62
C THR A 158 -15.81 -13.05 5.09
N LEU A 159 -14.93 -13.87 4.53
CA LEU A 159 -14.71 -13.95 3.08
C LEU A 159 -16.01 -14.11 2.28
N GLU A 160 -16.98 -14.84 2.83
CA GLU A 160 -18.31 -15.08 2.26
C GLU A 160 -19.18 -13.81 2.18
N LYS A 161 -19.08 -12.90 3.16
CA LYS A 161 -19.82 -11.62 3.15
C LYS A 161 -19.20 -10.57 2.23
N MET A 162 -17.95 -10.76 1.82
CA MET A 162 -17.34 -9.93 0.76
C MET A 162 -17.82 -10.41 -0.61
N ASP A 163 -17.94 -11.72 -0.81
CA ASP A 163 -18.59 -12.28 -2.00
C ASP A 163 -20.06 -11.84 -2.11
N GLU A 164 -20.83 -11.71 -1.01
CA GLU A 164 -22.17 -11.10 -1.06
C GLU A 164 -22.15 -9.61 -1.42
N LEU A 165 -21.16 -8.84 -0.94
CA LEU A 165 -21.03 -7.40 -1.25
C LEU A 165 -20.67 -7.16 -2.72
N PHE A 166 -19.93 -8.08 -3.34
CA PHE A 166 -19.55 -8.02 -4.75
C PHE A 166 -20.43 -8.90 -5.67
N ARG A 167 -21.28 -9.77 -5.13
CA ARG A 167 -22.19 -10.66 -5.88
C ARG A 167 -23.15 -9.90 -6.77
N ASP A 168 -23.57 -8.72 -6.34
CA ASP A 168 -24.46 -7.86 -7.13
C ASP A 168 -23.78 -7.27 -8.39
N GLN A 169 -22.46 -7.46 -8.57
CA GLN A 169 -21.73 -6.95 -9.74
C GLN A 169 -20.97 -7.99 -10.57
N LEU A 170 -20.83 -9.25 -10.13
CA LEU A 170 -19.93 -10.23 -10.77
C LEU A 170 -20.58 -11.54 -11.27
N VAL A 171 -21.90 -11.65 -11.29
CA VAL A 171 -22.59 -12.76 -11.98
C VAL A 171 -22.92 -12.44 -13.46
N PRO A 172 -21.94 -12.14 -14.32
CA PRO A 172 -22.10 -12.46 -15.75
C PRO A 172 -21.31 -13.72 -16.19
N HIS A 173 -20.10 -13.96 -15.65
CA HIS A 173 -19.21 -14.98 -16.25
C HIS A 173 -19.57 -16.44 -15.92
N ALA A 174 -20.28 -16.72 -14.83
CA ALA A 174 -20.84 -18.06 -14.58
C ALA A 174 -22.12 -18.34 -15.40
N LEU A 175 -22.70 -17.31 -16.03
CA LEU A 175 -23.86 -17.43 -16.90
C LEU A 175 -23.50 -17.37 -18.40
N GLU A 176 -22.33 -16.84 -18.76
CA GLU A 176 -21.83 -16.81 -20.15
C GLU A 176 -21.18 -18.11 -20.62
N ASP A 177 -20.63 -18.93 -19.72
CA ASP A 177 -20.09 -20.25 -20.06
C ASP A 177 -20.61 -21.35 -19.11
N PRO A 178 -21.81 -21.90 -19.40
CA PRO A 178 -22.38 -23.02 -18.66
C PRO A 178 -21.45 -24.26 -18.67
N ALA A 179 -20.64 -24.43 -19.71
CA ALA A 179 -19.75 -25.58 -19.86
C ALA A 179 -18.52 -25.46 -18.95
N GLY A 180 -17.99 -24.25 -18.75
CA GLY A 180 -16.91 -23.98 -17.79
C GLY A 180 -17.34 -24.19 -16.33
N ALA A 181 -18.58 -23.80 -16.00
CA ALA A 181 -19.15 -24.02 -14.68
C ALA A 181 -19.41 -25.52 -14.41
N GLU A 182 -19.98 -26.25 -15.38
CA GLU A 182 -20.14 -27.70 -15.28
C GLU A 182 -18.80 -28.43 -15.20
N ALA A 183 -17.78 -28.01 -15.95
CA ALA A 183 -16.45 -28.60 -15.89
C ALA A 183 -15.79 -28.41 -14.52
N ALA A 184 -15.90 -27.23 -13.90
CA ALA A 184 -15.36 -26.98 -12.57
C ALA A 184 -16.10 -27.76 -11.46
N ILE A 185 -17.42 -27.94 -11.61
CA ILE A 185 -18.22 -28.78 -10.71
C ILE A 185 -17.84 -30.25 -10.87
N ASN A 186 -17.66 -30.71 -12.11
CA ASN A 186 -17.30 -32.10 -12.40
C ASN A 186 -15.86 -32.44 -11.98
N GLU A 187 -14.91 -31.51 -12.14
CA GLU A 187 -13.54 -31.65 -11.64
C GLU A 187 -13.53 -31.76 -10.11
N LYS A 188 -14.34 -30.94 -9.43
CA LYS A 188 -14.48 -30.97 -7.97
C LYS A 188 -15.15 -32.25 -7.47
N MET A 189 -16.14 -32.78 -8.19
CA MET A 189 -16.78 -34.07 -7.89
C MET A 189 -15.82 -35.25 -8.10
N CYS A 190 -15.03 -35.23 -9.18
CA CYS A 190 -14.02 -36.24 -9.48
C CYS A 190 -12.90 -36.27 -8.42
N TYR A 191 -12.47 -35.10 -7.94
CA TYR A 191 -11.50 -35.01 -6.85
C TYR A 191 -12.03 -35.62 -5.54
N LEU A 192 -13.31 -35.41 -5.23
CA LEU A 192 -13.94 -35.94 -4.01
C LEU A 192 -14.13 -37.45 -4.06
N SER A 193 -14.50 -38.02 -5.22
CA SER A 193 -14.57 -39.48 -5.38
C SER A 193 -13.20 -40.15 -5.17
N HIS A 194 -12.11 -39.53 -5.65
CA HIS A 194 -10.76 -40.07 -5.45
C HIS A 194 -10.27 -39.98 -4.00
N VAL A 195 -10.82 -39.07 -3.20
CA VAL A 195 -10.50 -38.96 -1.76
C VAL A 195 -11.30 -39.98 -0.95
N ASP A 196 -12.53 -40.29 -1.36
CA ASP A 196 -13.36 -41.30 -0.69
C ASP A 196 -12.92 -42.74 -1.02
N ASP A 197 -12.35 -42.99 -2.21
CA ASP A 197 -11.74 -44.28 -2.57
C ASP A 197 -10.37 -44.54 -1.90
N ALA A 198 -9.78 -43.52 -1.26
CA ALA A 198 -8.47 -43.59 -0.60
C ALA A 198 -8.54 -43.83 0.93
N LYS A 199 -9.74 -44.12 1.47
CA LYS A 199 -9.97 -44.54 2.86
C LYS A 199 -10.38 -46.01 2.94
#